data_AF-A0A2J8XCW8-F1
#
_entry.id   AF-A0A2J8XCW8-F1
#
_cell.length_a   1.000
_cell.length_b   1.000
_cell.length_c   1.000
_cell.angle_alpha   90.00
_cell.angle_beta   90.00
_cell.angle_gamma   90.00
#
_symmetry.space_group_name_H-M   'P 1'
#
loop_
_entity.id
_entity.type
_entity.pdbx_description
1 polymer ?
#
loop_
_entity_poly.entity_id
_entity_poly.type
_entity_poly.pdbx_seq_one_letter_code
_entity_poly.pdbx_strand_id
1 'polypeptide(L)'
;MSVHQIRKHAVLPPIICRNDKEFLESMQRYIITETERLGCSEEGPADEYYIIYRNVFDKVIEHVTAYKSILTSIKKEYDAFIETIKKGRRTTFCLHGKLKGLAAEPTALVYHRKRTIQLEANKNPVKMRIIESNSSKIQSQIDQIKQCRAEYDTKEVKYCTFSKDPSKPIPGMTLQESMNLDALTKYMKHLEDKYAEIKQAMLIKYVPAQRKADLDEEMIVLLKRRDVAENLNKKLQFCHQRLQIISQALTSWVKSDMSSPFQDFVEQIQKTKYLQGDQGIVEELMEDDPRRAKEAEIMLHYIERFNELISLGEYEKAACYAANSPRRILRNIGTMNTFK
;
A
#
# COMPACT_ATOMS: atom_id res chain seq x y z
N MET A 1 73.57 40.55 -10.39
CA MET A 1 73.15 41.16 -11.68
C MET A 1 71.76 40.60 -11.97
N SER A 2 70.63 41.30 -11.88
CA SER A 2 70.33 42.71 -12.15
C SER A 2 69.23 43.18 -11.20
N VAL A 3 69.49 44.30 -10.52
CA VAL A 3 68.53 45.04 -9.70
C VAL A 3 67.67 45.86 -10.65
N HIS A 4 66.39 45.54 -10.78
CA HIS A 4 65.44 46.38 -11.51
C HIS A 4 64.56 47.14 -10.51
N GLN A 5 65.18 48.19 -10.00
CA GLN A 5 64.63 49.54 -9.86
C GLN A 5 63.12 49.64 -9.58
N ILE A 6 62.81 49.74 -8.29
CA ILE A 6 61.54 50.22 -7.74
C ILE A 6 61.22 51.57 -8.41
N ARG A 7 60.27 51.58 -9.35
CA ARG A 7 59.71 52.83 -9.88
C ARG A 7 58.87 53.45 -8.78
N LYS A 8 59.42 54.53 -8.23
CA LYS A 8 58.84 55.50 -7.31
C LYS A 8 57.37 55.76 -7.61
N HIS A 9 56.57 55.81 -6.54
CA HIS A 9 55.16 56.18 -6.50
C HIS A 9 54.83 57.26 -7.53
N ALA A 10 54.12 56.88 -8.59
CA ALA A 10 53.33 57.82 -9.36
C ALA A 10 52.20 58.27 -8.43
N VAL A 11 52.40 59.39 -7.76
CA VAL A 11 51.34 60.08 -7.02
C VAL A 11 50.25 60.37 -8.04
N LEU A 12 49.13 59.65 -7.91
CA LEU A 12 47.92 59.91 -8.69
C LEU A 12 47.54 61.38 -8.46
N PRO A 13 47.31 62.17 -9.51
CA PRO A 13 46.88 63.55 -9.32
C PRO A 13 45.54 63.55 -8.56
N PRO A 14 45.28 64.54 -7.69
CA PRO A 14 43.99 64.70 -7.07
C PRO A 14 43.00 65.15 -8.15
N ILE A 15 42.27 64.19 -8.72
CA ILE A 15 41.20 64.49 -9.68
C ILE A 15 39.90 64.58 -8.88
N ILE A 16 39.59 65.77 -8.39
CA ILE A 16 38.19 66.10 -8.16
C ILE A 16 37.92 67.35 -8.99
N CYS A 17 37.72 67.16 -10.30
CA CYS A 17 37.00 68.16 -11.07
C CYS A 17 35.57 68.22 -10.53
N ARG A 18 34.93 69.39 -10.57
CA ARG A 18 33.53 69.55 -10.16
C ARG A 18 32.60 68.55 -10.87
N ASN A 19 32.91 68.24 -12.13
CA ASN A 19 32.19 67.26 -12.95
C ASN A 19 32.30 65.83 -12.40
N ASP A 20 33.47 65.44 -11.88
CA ASP A 20 33.66 64.10 -11.29
C ASP A 20 32.90 63.96 -9.97
N LYS A 21 32.85 65.06 -9.19
CA LYS A 21 32.07 65.11 -7.96
C LYS A 21 30.57 64.96 -8.24
N GLU A 22 30.04 65.72 -9.19
CA GLU A 22 28.63 65.66 -9.59
C GLU A 22 28.25 64.28 -10.17
N PHE A 23 29.16 63.66 -10.94
CA PHE A 23 28.97 62.30 -11.44
C PHE A 23 28.92 61.27 -10.30
N LEU A 24 29.87 61.30 -9.36
CA LEU A 24 29.90 60.37 -8.22
C LEU A 24 28.68 60.54 -7.32
N GLU A 25 28.24 61.78 -7.05
CA GLU A 25 27.01 62.06 -6.32
C GLU A 25 25.76 61.55 -7.06
N SER A 26 25.74 61.60 -8.40
CA SER A 26 24.67 60.99 -9.20
C SER A 26 24.67 59.46 -9.10
N MET A 27 25.84 58.82 -9.09
CA MET A 27 25.95 57.37 -8.96
C MET A 27 25.57 56.89 -7.56
N GLN A 28 25.96 57.62 -6.52
CA GLN A 28 25.55 57.32 -5.14
C GLN A 28 24.04 57.44 -4.96
N ARG A 29 23.42 58.50 -5.49
CA ARG A 29 21.95 58.63 -5.50
C ARG A 29 21.28 57.46 -6.23
N TYR A 30 21.81 57.07 -7.39
CA TYR A 30 21.29 55.91 -8.13
C TYR A 30 21.36 54.61 -7.32
N ILE A 31 22.47 54.35 -6.63
CA ILE A 31 22.61 53.16 -5.77
C ILE A 31 21.51 53.17 -4.70
N ILE A 32 21.37 54.27 -3.95
CA ILE A 32 20.41 54.39 -2.85
C ILE A 32 18.98 54.16 -3.36
N THR A 33 18.57 54.88 -4.42
CA THR A 33 17.23 54.76 -4.98
C THR A 33 16.93 53.35 -5.49
N GLU A 34 17.89 52.69 -6.13
CA GLU A 34 17.67 51.33 -6.64
C GLU A 34 17.67 50.26 -5.57
N THR A 35 18.49 50.43 -4.53
CA THR A 35 18.47 49.52 -3.37
C THR A 35 17.16 49.65 -2.57
N GLU A 36 16.62 50.86 -2.44
CA GLU A 36 15.33 51.11 -1.79
C GLU A 36 14.17 50.57 -2.63
N ARG A 37 14.20 50.77 -3.96
CA ARG A 37 13.14 50.31 -4.87
C ARG A 37 13.00 48.79 -4.90
N LEU A 38 14.12 48.07 -4.87
CA LEU A 38 14.12 46.60 -4.91
C LEU A 38 13.91 45.97 -3.53
N GLY A 39 13.76 46.77 -2.47
CA GLY A 39 13.53 46.28 -1.12
C GLY A 39 14.70 45.45 -0.58
N CYS A 40 15.91 45.75 -1.04
CA CYS A 40 17.09 45.01 -0.63
C CYS A 40 17.39 45.29 0.86
N SER A 41 17.23 44.28 1.73
CA SER A 41 17.71 44.35 3.12
C SER A 41 19.22 44.13 3.17
N GLU A 42 19.90 44.56 4.25
CA GLU A 42 21.35 44.25 4.44
C GLU A 42 21.66 42.74 4.40
N GLU A 43 20.65 41.89 4.52
CA GLU A 43 20.71 40.42 4.49
C GLU A 43 19.97 39.79 3.27
N GLY A 44 19.58 40.59 2.28
CA GLY A 44 18.84 40.17 1.08
C GLY A 44 19.71 39.54 -0.02
N PRO A 45 19.11 38.90 -1.05
CA PRO A 45 19.82 38.02 -1.98
C PRO A 45 20.90 38.79 -2.76
N ALA A 46 22.15 38.39 -2.54
CA ALA A 46 23.36 39.05 -3.05
C ALA A 46 23.40 39.28 -4.57
N ASP A 47 22.56 38.60 -5.35
CA ASP A 47 22.53 38.72 -6.82
C ASP A 47 21.96 40.06 -7.30
N GLU A 48 20.97 40.64 -6.61
CA GLU A 48 20.38 41.94 -6.99
C GLU A 48 21.34 43.10 -6.69
N TYR A 49 21.96 43.08 -5.51
CA TYR A 49 23.05 44.01 -5.17
C TYR A 49 24.20 43.93 -6.17
N TYR A 50 24.63 42.71 -6.50
CA TYR A 50 25.70 42.49 -7.48
C TYR A 50 25.37 43.14 -8.83
N ILE A 51 24.12 43.05 -9.31
CA ILE A 51 23.69 43.68 -10.58
C ILE A 51 23.77 45.21 -10.49
N ILE A 52 23.30 45.82 -9.39
CA ILE A 52 23.34 47.28 -9.20
C ILE A 52 24.79 47.78 -9.22
N TYR A 53 25.66 47.18 -8.38
CA TYR A 53 27.05 47.59 -8.27
C TYR A 53 27.86 47.31 -9.55
N ARG A 54 27.56 46.21 -10.25
CA ARG A 54 28.16 45.93 -11.57
C ARG A 54 27.84 47.04 -12.57
N ASN A 55 26.58 47.43 -12.67
CA ASN A 55 26.14 48.48 -13.59
C ASN A 55 26.77 49.83 -13.25
N VAL A 56 26.88 50.19 -11.97
CA VAL A 56 27.55 51.42 -11.55
C VAL A 56 29.05 51.37 -11.85
N PHE A 57 29.69 50.23 -11.61
CA PHE A 57 31.11 50.06 -11.89
C PHE A 57 31.43 50.16 -13.38
N ASP A 58 30.56 49.60 -14.25
CA ASP A 58 30.68 49.77 -15.70
C ASP A 58 30.59 51.26 -16.09
N LYS A 59 29.65 52.03 -15.51
CA LYS A 59 29.56 53.49 -15.73
C LYS A 59 30.79 54.25 -15.22
N VAL A 60 31.39 53.85 -14.11
CA VAL A 60 32.63 54.46 -13.57
C VAL A 60 33.82 54.17 -14.49
N ILE A 61 33.92 52.96 -15.05
CA ILE A 61 34.95 52.60 -16.03
C ILE A 61 34.81 53.42 -17.31
N GLU A 62 33.58 53.71 -17.74
CA GLU A 62 33.33 54.57 -18.90
C GLU A 62 33.73 56.02 -18.65
N HIS A 63 33.45 56.55 -17.46
CA HIS A 63 33.76 57.93 -17.05
C HIS A 63 35.27 58.17 -16.85
N VAL A 64 35.99 57.22 -16.24
CA VAL A 64 37.42 57.36 -15.93
C VAL A 64 38.29 56.88 -17.09
N THR A 65 38.56 57.78 -18.04
CA THR A 65 39.31 57.48 -19.27
C THR A 65 40.78 57.09 -19.02
N ALA A 66 41.45 57.73 -18.05
CA ALA A 66 42.88 57.53 -17.78
C ALA A 66 43.22 56.13 -17.24
N TYR A 67 42.32 55.53 -16.45
CA TYR A 67 42.54 54.23 -15.79
C TYR A 67 41.64 53.12 -16.35
N LYS A 68 40.92 53.40 -17.44
CA LYS A 68 39.92 52.50 -18.05
C LYS A 68 40.46 51.11 -18.32
N SER A 69 41.66 50.99 -18.91
CA SER A 69 42.28 49.70 -19.25
C SER A 69 42.59 48.85 -18.01
N ILE A 70 43.06 49.48 -16.94
CA ILE A 70 43.41 48.82 -15.67
C ILE A 70 42.14 48.38 -14.95
N LEU A 71 41.14 49.27 -14.81
CA LEU A 71 39.88 48.96 -14.16
C LEU A 71 39.09 47.87 -14.91
N THR A 72 39.11 47.90 -16.25
CA THR A 72 38.49 46.84 -17.08
C THR A 72 39.18 45.48 -16.88
N SER A 73 40.51 45.47 -16.79
CA SER A 73 41.28 44.24 -16.54
C SER A 73 40.98 43.67 -15.15
N ILE A 74 40.94 44.53 -14.13
CA ILE A 74 40.55 44.14 -12.77
C ILE A 74 39.13 43.58 -12.76
N LYS A 75 38.17 44.29 -13.39
CA LYS A 75 36.78 43.83 -13.49
C LYS A 75 36.70 42.43 -14.09
N LYS A 76 37.43 42.19 -15.18
CA LYS A 76 37.43 40.90 -15.89
C LYS A 76 37.91 39.75 -15.00
N GLU A 77 38.96 39.95 -14.21
CA GLU A 77 39.47 38.94 -13.27
C GLU A 77 38.43 38.62 -12.18
N TYR A 78 37.80 39.64 -11.59
CA TYR A 78 36.75 39.43 -10.59
C TYR A 78 35.49 38.78 -11.18
N ASP A 79 35.05 39.18 -12.37
CA ASP A 79 33.92 38.55 -13.05
C ASP A 79 34.22 37.06 -13.35
N ALA A 80 35.44 36.73 -13.79
CA ALA A 80 35.86 35.34 -14.01
C ALA A 80 35.87 34.51 -12.71
N PHE A 81 36.34 35.11 -11.61
CA PHE A 81 36.33 34.47 -10.29
C PHE A 81 34.92 34.22 -9.77
N ILE A 82 34.04 35.22 -9.86
CA ILE A 82 32.62 35.11 -9.45
C ILE A 82 31.91 34.03 -10.26
N GLU A 83 32.11 33.99 -11.58
CA GLU A 83 31.53 32.96 -12.45
C GLU A 83 32.03 31.56 -12.09
N THR A 84 33.32 31.42 -11.75
CA THR A 84 33.90 30.15 -11.30
C THR A 84 33.24 29.66 -10.01
N ILE A 85 33.02 30.56 -9.03
CA ILE A 85 32.32 30.24 -7.78
C ILE A 85 30.86 29.85 -8.05
N LYS A 86 30.14 30.64 -8.86
CA LYS A 86 28.72 30.37 -9.20
C LYS A 86 28.58 29.01 -9.90
N LYS A 87 29.48 28.71 -10.85
CA LYS A 87 29.55 27.41 -11.53
C LYS A 87 29.82 26.28 -10.54
N GLY A 88 30.79 26.45 -9.64
CA GLY A 88 31.12 25.48 -8.59
C GLY A 88 29.92 25.16 -7.69
N ARG A 89 29.19 26.19 -7.21
CA ARG A 89 27.97 26.00 -6.40
C ARG A 89 26.89 25.22 -7.15
N ARG A 90 26.63 25.56 -8.42
CA ARG A 90 25.64 24.85 -9.26
C ARG A 90 26.04 23.38 -9.46
N THR A 91 27.31 23.10 -9.73
CA THR A 91 27.80 21.72 -9.89
C THR A 91 27.67 20.92 -8.60
N THR A 92 28.03 21.51 -7.45
CA THR A 92 27.91 20.86 -6.15
C THR A 92 26.46 20.55 -5.80
N PHE A 93 25.53 21.49 -6.04
CA PHE A 93 24.10 21.27 -5.83
C PHE A 93 23.56 20.11 -6.69
N CYS A 94 23.92 20.08 -7.98
CA CYS A 94 23.53 19.01 -8.89
C CYS A 94 24.09 17.63 -8.48
N LEU A 95 25.38 17.57 -8.12
CA LEU A 95 26.02 16.35 -7.66
C LEU A 95 25.43 15.87 -6.32
N HIS A 96 25.15 16.78 -5.40
CA HIS A 96 24.50 16.46 -4.13
C HIS A 96 23.08 15.92 -4.34
N GLY A 97 22.30 16.52 -5.25
CA GLY A 97 20.98 16.01 -5.64
C GLY A 97 21.04 14.61 -6.24
N LYS A 98 22.00 14.35 -7.13
CA LYS A 98 22.25 13.01 -7.70
C LYS A 98 22.65 12.01 -6.61
N LEU A 99 23.58 12.38 -5.72
CA LEU A 99 24.02 11.53 -4.62
C LEU A 99 22.87 11.22 -3.66
N LYS A 100 22.02 12.20 -3.33
CA LYS A 100 20.83 12.02 -2.50
C LYS A 100 19.82 11.08 -3.15
N GLY A 101 19.62 11.19 -4.47
CA GLY A 101 18.79 10.25 -5.24
C GLY A 101 19.35 8.82 -5.18
N LEU A 102 20.64 8.66 -5.49
CA LEU A 102 21.32 7.37 -5.44
C LEU A 102 21.41 6.77 -4.02
N ALA A 103 21.46 7.62 -2.98
CA ALA A 103 21.45 7.20 -1.58
C ALA A 103 20.04 6.86 -1.06
N ALA A 104 18.99 7.33 -1.72
CA ALA A 104 17.60 6.94 -1.43
C ALA A 104 17.17 5.66 -2.18
N GLU A 105 17.76 5.41 -3.35
CA GLU A 105 17.58 4.21 -4.18
C GLU A 105 17.99 2.84 -3.55
N PRO A 106 18.87 2.71 -2.52
CA PRO A 106 19.28 1.41 -1.99
C PRO A 106 18.19 0.71 -1.21
N THR A 107 17.27 1.44 -0.56
CA THR A 107 16.31 0.82 0.36
C THR A 107 15.28 -0.02 -0.40
N ALA A 108 14.66 0.55 -1.44
CA ALA A 108 13.71 -0.18 -2.29
C ALA A 108 14.38 -1.34 -3.04
N LEU A 109 15.56 -1.11 -3.62
CA LEU A 109 16.28 -2.14 -4.38
C LEU A 109 16.81 -3.27 -3.48
N VAL A 110 17.21 -2.98 -2.25
CA VAL A 110 17.55 -4.00 -1.25
C VAL A 110 16.32 -4.79 -0.83
N TYR A 111 15.15 -4.14 -0.64
CA TYR A 111 13.90 -4.85 -0.38
C TYR A 111 13.49 -5.75 -1.55
N HIS A 112 13.59 -5.27 -2.79
CA HIS A 112 13.32 -6.07 -3.98
C HIS A 112 14.31 -7.25 -4.10
N ARG A 113 15.62 -7.04 -3.90
CA ARG A 113 16.61 -8.13 -3.89
C ARG A 113 16.35 -9.14 -2.77
N LYS A 114 16.01 -8.68 -1.56
CA LYS A 114 15.67 -9.54 -0.43
C LYS A 114 14.39 -10.33 -0.70
N ARG A 115 13.37 -9.72 -1.33
CA ARG A 115 12.15 -10.38 -1.82
C ARG A 115 12.48 -11.43 -2.86
N THR A 116 13.34 -11.14 -3.83
CA THR A 116 13.79 -12.10 -4.85
C THR A 116 14.51 -13.28 -4.22
N ILE A 117 15.47 -13.05 -3.32
CA ILE A 117 16.18 -14.11 -2.59
C ILE A 117 15.21 -14.92 -1.72
N GLN A 118 14.23 -14.29 -1.07
CA GLN A 118 13.19 -15.01 -0.31
C GLN A 118 12.29 -15.84 -1.20
N LEU A 119 11.92 -15.36 -2.39
CA LEU A 119 11.12 -16.10 -3.36
C LEU A 119 11.91 -17.26 -3.96
N GLU A 120 13.19 -17.06 -4.27
CA GLU A 120 14.12 -18.11 -4.71
C GLU A 120 14.42 -19.13 -3.60
N ALA A 121 14.56 -18.69 -2.36
CA ALA A 121 14.73 -19.57 -1.20
C ALA A 121 13.42 -20.29 -0.82
N ASN A 122 12.24 -19.68 -1.05
CA ASN A 122 10.94 -20.35 -0.94
C ASN A 122 10.72 -21.34 -2.09
N LYS A 123 11.32 -21.08 -3.25
CA LYS A 123 11.61 -22.07 -4.29
C LYS A 123 12.75 -23.00 -3.84
N ASN A 124 12.71 -23.45 -2.58
CA ASN A 124 13.67 -24.38 -2.02
C ASN A 124 13.62 -25.66 -2.89
N PRO A 125 14.72 -26.08 -3.54
CA PRO A 125 14.74 -27.27 -4.37
C PRO A 125 14.36 -28.54 -3.57
N VAL A 126 14.42 -28.47 -2.24
CA VAL A 126 13.91 -29.52 -1.33
C VAL A 126 12.39 -29.51 -1.25
N LYS A 127 11.73 -28.35 -1.10
CA LYS A 127 10.26 -28.25 -1.07
C LYS A 127 9.64 -28.61 -2.42
N MET A 128 10.27 -28.19 -3.53
CA MET A 128 9.83 -28.58 -4.87
C MET A 128 9.90 -30.10 -5.06
N ARG A 129 11.01 -30.73 -4.64
CA ARG A 129 11.14 -32.20 -4.65
C ARG A 129 10.10 -32.91 -3.77
N ILE A 130 9.76 -32.36 -2.61
CA ILE A 130 8.71 -32.91 -1.74
C ILE A 130 7.34 -32.80 -2.43
N ILE A 131 7.03 -31.67 -3.06
CA ILE A 131 5.78 -31.45 -3.80
C ILE A 131 5.70 -32.40 -5.00
N GLU A 132 6.77 -32.54 -5.78
CA GLU A 132 6.84 -33.46 -6.92
C GLU A 132 6.69 -34.93 -6.49
N SER A 133 7.33 -35.31 -5.38
CA SER A 133 7.22 -36.65 -4.80
C SER A 133 5.78 -36.94 -4.32
N ASN A 134 5.16 -36.00 -3.59
CA ASN A 134 3.78 -36.11 -3.15
C ASN A 134 2.81 -36.16 -4.33
N SER A 135 3.04 -35.34 -5.36
CA SER A 135 2.21 -35.32 -6.57
C SER A 135 2.27 -36.64 -7.32
N SER A 136 3.47 -37.23 -7.44
CA SER A 136 3.67 -38.55 -8.03
C SER A 136 2.97 -39.66 -7.22
N LYS A 137 3.02 -39.57 -5.89
CA LYS A 137 2.36 -40.52 -4.98
C LYS A 137 0.83 -40.44 -5.09
N ILE A 138 0.28 -39.22 -5.12
CA ILE A 138 -1.16 -38.99 -5.30
C ILE A 138 -1.61 -39.51 -6.67
N GLN A 139 -0.84 -39.26 -7.73
CA GLN A 139 -1.17 -39.74 -9.06
C GLN A 139 -1.22 -41.27 -9.11
N SER A 140 -0.24 -41.95 -8.49
CA SER A 140 -0.25 -43.41 -8.37
C SER A 140 -1.47 -43.94 -7.61
N GLN A 141 -1.88 -43.27 -6.53
CA GLN A 141 -3.09 -43.64 -5.78
C GLN A 141 -4.37 -43.42 -6.60
N ILE A 142 -4.44 -42.33 -7.38
CA ILE A 142 -5.56 -42.08 -8.31
C ILE A 142 -5.65 -43.19 -9.35
N ASP A 143 -4.53 -43.58 -9.93
CA ASP A 143 -4.49 -44.62 -10.96
C ASP A 143 -4.85 -45.99 -10.38
N GLN A 144 -4.41 -46.30 -9.15
CA GLN A 144 -4.87 -47.49 -8.41
C GLN A 144 -6.38 -47.47 -8.17
N ILE A 145 -6.95 -46.34 -7.71
CA ILE A 145 -8.39 -46.23 -7.50
C ILE A 145 -9.16 -46.39 -8.82
N LYS A 146 -8.67 -45.81 -9.91
CA LYS A 146 -9.26 -45.98 -11.25
C LYS A 146 -9.21 -47.42 -11.72
N GLN A 147 -8.09 -48.11 -11.50
CA GLN A 147 -7.94 -49.52 -11.84
C GLN A 147 -8.87 -50.38 -10.99
N CYS A 148 -8.94 -50.15 -9.67
CA CYS A 148 -9.90 -50.83 -8.80
C CYS A 148 -11.34 -50.58 -9.27
N ARG A 149 -11.71 -49.34 -9.63
CA ARG A 149 -13.05 -49.06 -10.20
C ARG A 149 -13.29 -49.82 -11.50
N ALA A 150 -12.33 -49.84 -12.43
CA ALA A 150 -12.46 -50.60 -13.67
C ALA A 150 -12.60 -52.12 -13.41
N GLU A 151 -11.92 -52.66 -12.39
CA GLU A 151 -12.07 -54.05 -11.94
C GLU A 151 -13.42 -54.31 -11.27
N TYR A 152 -13.94 -53.35 -10.50
CA TYR A 152 -15.29 -53.40 -9.96
C TYR A 152 -16.32 -53.33 -11.07
N ASP A 153 -16.23 -52.38 -12.00
CA ASP A 153 -17.15 -52.23 -13.13
C ASP A 153 -17.13 -53.46 -14.05
N THR A 154 -15.96 -54.08 -14.29
CA THR A 154 -15.88 -55.34 -15.06
C THR A 154 -16.44 -56.55 -14.30
N LYS A 155 -16.33 -56.58 -12.96
CA LYS A 155 -17.02 -57.58 -12.12
C LYS A 155 -18.52 -57.31 -12.04
N GLU A 156 -18.95 -56.06 -11.91
CA GLU A 156 -20.34 -55.64 -11.87
C GLU A 156 -21.02 -55.89 -13.21
N VAL A 157 -20.35 -55.68 -14.36
CA VAL A 157 -20.85 -56.08 -15.68
C VAL A 157 -20.99 -57.61 -15.80
N LYS A 158 -20.15 -58.41 -15.12
CA LYS A 158 -20.35 -59.87 -15.00
C LYS A 158 -21.52 -60.25 -14.09
N TYR A 159 -21.88 -59.43 -13.09
CA TYR A 159 -23.05 -59.65 -12.22
C TYR A 159 -24.34 -58.99 -12.74
N CYS A 160 -24.24 -58.00 -13.65
CA CYS A 160 -25.34 -57.24 -14.25
C CYS A 160 -25.66 -57.65 -15.69
N THR A 161 -25.18 -58.79 -16.17
CA THR A 161 -26.00 -59.57 -17.10
C THR A 161 -27.21 -60.06 -16.33
N PHE A 162 -28.30 -59.29 -16.35
CA PHE A 162 -29.62 -59.71 -15.88
C PHE A 162 -30.12 -60.88 -16.75
N SER A 163 -29.50 -62.05 -16.58
CA SER A 163 -30.20 -63.30 -16.78
C SER A 163 -31.20 -63.38 -15.62
N LYS A 164 -32.44 -62.96 -15.90
CA LYS A 164 -33.58 -63.20 -15.02
C LYS A 164 -33.81 -64.71 -15.02
N ASP A 165 -33.04 -65.41 -14.21
CA ASP A 165 -33.29 -66.81 -13.90
C ASP A 165 -34.59 -66.86 -13.07
N PRO A 166 -35.70 -67.35 -13.63
CA PRO A 166 -37.00 -67.36 -12.96
C PRO A 166 -37.01 -68.29 -11.73
N SER A 167 -35.96 -69.09 -11.54
CA SER A 167 -35.82 -69.99 -10.39
C SER A 167 -35.33 -69.31 -9.11
N LYS A 168 -34.84 -68.07 -9.19
CA LYS A 168 -34.32 -67.35 -8.01
C LYS A 168 -35.44 -66.67 -7.22
N PRO A 169 -35.50 -66.85 -5.89
CA PRO A 169 -36.50 -66.18 -5.07
C PRO A 169 -36.32 -64.67 -5.11
N ILE A 170 -37.44 -63.94 -4.95
CA ILE A 170 -37.45 -62.48 -4.92
C ILE A 170 -36.53 -62.00 -3.76
N PRO A 171 -35.62 -61.05 -3.98
CA PRO A 171 -34.71 -60.58 -2.94
C PRO A 171 -35.47 -60.12 -1.68
N GLY A 172 -35.15 -60.72 -0.53
CA GLY A 172 -35.85 -60.43 0.74
C GLY A 172 -37.13 -61.22 0.99
N MET A 173 -37.46 -62.20 0.13
CA MET A 173 -38.48 -63.22 0.37
C MET A 173 -37.86 -64.62 0.36
N THR A 174 -38.45 -65.53 1.12
CA THR A 174 -38.17 -66.96 1.02
C THR A 174 -38.86 -67.58 -0.21
N LEU A 175 -38.39 -68.75 -0.66
CA LEU A 175 -39.00 -69.47 -1.79
C LEU A 175 -40.50 -69.76 -1.54
N GLN A 176 -40.84 -70.14 -0.31
CA GLN A 176 -42.22 -70.44 0.09
C GLN A 176 -43.13 -69.21 0.07
N GLU A 177 -42.61 -68.06 0.51
CA GLU A 177 -43.34 -66.79 0.44
C GLU A 177 -43.49 -66.32 -1.01
N SER A 178 -42.49 -66.56 -1.87
CA SER A 178 -42.54 -66.17 -3.29
C SER A 178 -43.57 -66.98 -4.11
N MET A 179 -44.04 -68.10 -3.58
CA MET A 179 -45.14 -68.90 -4.15
C MET A 179 -46.50 -68.62 -3.49
N ASN A 180 -46.54 -67.76 -2.46
CA ASN A 180 -47.76 -67.40 -1.74
C ASN A 180 -48.28 -66.04 -2.23
N LEU A 181 -49.48 -66.05 -2.80
CA LEU A 181 -50.14 -64.85 -3.35
C LEU A 181 -50.30 -63.72 -2.31
N ASP A 182 -50.59 -64.09 -1.07
CA ASP A 182 -50.87 -63.16 0.03
C ASP A 182 -49.57 -62.49 0.52
N ALA A 183 -48.47 -63.26 0.55
CA ALA A 183 -47.14 -62.75 0.85
C ALA A 183 -46.61 -61.84 -0.26
N LEU A 184 -46.81 -62.21 -1.52
CA LEU A 184 -46.50 -61.38 -2.70
C LEU A 184 -47.25 -60.05 -2.68
N THR A 185 -48.54 -60.07 -2.36
CA THR A 185 -49.36 -58.85 -2.31
C THR A 185 -48.91 -57.91 -1.19
N LYS A 186 -48.57 -58.44 -0.01
CA LYS A 186 -47.98 -57.66 1.09
C LYS A 186 -46.61 -57.08 0.72
N TYR A 187 -45.78 -57.86 0.05
CA TYR A 187 -44.44 -57.43 -0.37
C TYR A 187 -44.51 -56.35 -1.47
N MET A 188 -45.43 -56.49 -2.43
CA MET A 188 -45.70 -55.45 -3.44
C MET A 188 -46.09 -54.14 -2.77
N LYS A 189 -47.03 -54.18 -1.84
CA LYS A 189 -47.46 -52.99 -1.09
C LYS A 189 -46.29 -52.36 -0.31
N HIS A 190 -45.45 -53.18 0.33
CA HIS A 190 -44.25 -52.69 1.02
C HIS A 190 -43.27 -51.97 0.07
N LEU A 191 -43.08 -52.49 -1.14
CA LEU A 191 -42.22 -51.87 -2.15
C LEU A 191 -42.81 -50.55 -2.67
N GLU A 192 -44.13 -50.50 -2.89
CA GLU A 192 -44.84 -49.27 -3.27
C GLU A 192 -44.70 -48.19 -2.19
N ASP A 193 -44.92 -48.57 -0.92
CA ASP A 193 -44.78 -47.67 0.23
C ASP A 193 -43.33 -47.15 0.35
N LYS A 194 -42.32 -48.03 0.22
CA LYS A 194 -40.91 -47.63 0.23
C LYS A 194 -40.53 -46.73 -0.95
N TYR A 195 -41.05 -47.02 -2.14
CA TYR A 195 -40.79 -46.18 -3.31
C TYR A 195 -41.38 -44.78 -3.10
N ALA A 196 -42.61 -44.70 -2.58
CA ALA A 196 -43.24 -43.42 -2.25
C ALA A 196 -42.45 -42.66 -1.19
N GLU A 197 -41.99 -43.33 -0.13
CA GLU A 197 -41.14 -42.76 0.92
C GLU A 197 -39.82 -42.21 0.37
N ILE A 198 -39.10 -42.99 -0.45
CA ILE A 198 -37.82 -42.58 -1.06
C ILE A 198 -38.04 -41.39 -1.99
N LYS A 199 -39.11 -41.40 -2.80
CA LYS A 199 -39.43 -40.31 -3.72
C LYS A 199 -39.77 -39.01 -2.96
N GLN A 200 -40.54 -39.09 -1.87
CA GLN A 200 -40.81 -37.98 -0.97
C GLN A 200 -39.53 -37.46 -0.31
N ALA A 201 -38.70 -38.36 0.22
CA ALA A 201 -37.43 -38.00 0.83
C ALA A 201 -36.48 -37.32 -0.17
N MET A 202 -36.47 -37.78 -1.42
CA MET A 202 -35.70 -37.16 -2.51
C MET A 202 -36.14 -35.72 -2.76
N LEU A 203 -37.45 -35.46 -2.80
CA LEU A 203 -38.02 -34.13 -3.05
C LEU A 203 -37.81 -33.15 -1.88
N ILE A 204 -37.85 -33.63 -0.63
CA ILE A 204 -37.75 -32.77 0.55
C ILE A 204 -36.30 -32.54 0.96
N LYS A 205 -35.45 -33.57 0.91
CA LYS A 205 -34.09 -33.51 1.46
C LYS A 205 -33.03 -33.08 0.46
N TYR A 206 -33.31 -33.16 -0.83
CA TYR A 206 -32.31 -32.91 -1.87
C TYR A 206 -32.74 -31.80 -2.83
N VAL A 207 -31.78 -30.95 -3.17
CA VAL A 207 -31.93 -29.93 -4.20
C VAL A 207 -31.27 -30.46 -5.48
N PRO A 208 -31.93 -30.36 -6.65
CA PRO A 208 -31.30 -30.73 -7.92
C PRO A 208 -29.98 -30.00 -8.12
N ALA A 209 -28.96 -30.73 -8.59
CA ALA A 209 -27.61 -30.19 -8.76
C ALA A 209 -27.59 -28.94 -9.67
N GLN A 210 -28.45 -28.90 -10.69
CA GLN A 210 -28.59 -27.75 -11.58
C GLN A 210 -29.02 -26.49 -10.83
N ARG A 211 -30.06 -26.59 -10.00
CA ARG A 211 -30.57 -25.43 -9.23
C ARG A 211 -29.54 -24.91 -8.25
N LYS A 212 -28.71 -25.79 -7.68
CA LYS A 212 -27.61 -25.37 -6.81
C LYS A 212 -26.56 -24.55 -7.57
N ALA A 213 -26.16 -25.01 -8.77
CA ALA A 213 -25.20 -24.29 -9.60
C ALA A 213 -25.71 -22.90 -10.01
N ASP A 214 -27.00 -22.80 -10.37
CA ASP A 214 -27.61 -21.52 -10.73
C ASP A 214 -27.58 -20.52 -9.53
N LEU A 215 -27.90 -20.99 -8.32
CA LEU A 215 -27.85 -20.18 -7.09
C LEU A 215 -26.43 -19.76 -6.71
N ASP A 216 -25.44 -20.63 -6.90
CA ASP A 216 -24.03 -20.31 -6.61
C ASP A 216 -23.53 -19.21 -7.56
N GLU A 217 -23.90 -19.25 -8.84
CA GLU A 217 -23.56 -18.19 -9.81
C GLU A 217 -24.26 -16.86 -9.47
N GLU A 218 -25.56 -16.89 -9.14
CA GLU A 218 -26.29 -15.71 -8.67
C GLU A 218 -25.62 -15.07 -7.43
N MET A 219 -25.17 -15.90 -6.48
CA MET A 219 -24.46 -15.41 -5.29
C MET A 219 -23.17 -14.69 -5.65
N ILE A 220 -22.38 -15.23 -6.58
CA ILE A 220 -21.13 -14.61 -7.04
C ILE A 220 -21.42 -13.25 -7.69
N VAL A 221 -22.44 -13.16 -8.53
CA VAL A 221 -22.83 -11.91 -9.20
C VAL A 221 -23.28 -10.85 -8.19
N LEU A 222 -24.10 -11.25 -7.21
CA LEU A 222 -24.59 -10.34 -6.16
C LEU A 222 -23.45 -9.83 -5.27
N LEU A 223 -22.50 -10.69 -4.88
CA LEU A 223 -21.34 -10.29 -4.10
C LEU A 223 -20.48 -9.27 -4.85
N LYS A 224 -20.19 -9.51 -6.14
CA LYS A 224 -19.45 -8.54 -6.97
C LYS A 224 -20.16 -7.20 -7.05
N ARG A 225 -21.49 -7.21 -7.23
CA ARG A 225 -22.29 -5.97 -7.27
C ARG A 225 -22.25 -5.23 -5.94
N ARG A 226 -22.34 -5.94 -4.82
CA ARG A 226 -22.21 -5.37 -3.47
C ARG A 226 -20.85 -4.70 -3.29
N ASP A 227 -19.76 -5.38 -3.65
CA ASP A 227 -18.41 -4.87 -3.45
C ASP A 227 -18.15 -3.59 -4.27
N VAL A 228 -18.66 -3.55 -5.51
CA VAL A 228 -18.60 -2.33 -6.35
C VAL A 228 -19.39 -1.19 -5.72
N ALA A 229 -20.61 -1.47 -5.22
CA ALA A 229 -21.45 -0.48 -4.57
C ALA A 229 -20.81 0.04 -3.27
N GLU A 230 -20.20 -0.84 -2.47
CA GLU A 230 -19.54 -0.47 -1.22
C GLU A 230 -18.31 0.42 -1.49
N ASN A 231 -17.51 0.08 -2.50
CA ASN A 231 -16.36 0.90 -2.89
C ASN A 231 -16.81 2.30 -3.36
N LEU A 232 -17.86 2.37 -4.18
CA LEU A 232 -18.43 3.65 -4.60
C LEU A 232 -18.95 4.45 -3.39
N ASN A 233 -19.63 3.79 -2.46
CA ASN A 233 -20.15 4.43 -1.26
C ASN A 233 -19.02 5.00 -0.38
N LYS A 234 -17.93 4.25 -0.17
CA LYS A 234 -16.73 4.73 0.56
C LYS A 234 -16.15 5.99 -0.09
N LYS A 235 -16.03 6.03 -1.43
CA LYS A 235 -15.56 7.22 -2.15
C LYS A 235 -16.50 8.40 -1.98
N LEU A 236 -17.81 8.18 -2.10
CA LEU A 236 -18.81 9.24 -1.93
C LEU A 236 -18.81 9.78 -0.50
N GLN A 237 -18.70 8.91 0.50
CA GLN A 237 -18.62 9.30 1.90
C GLN A 237 -17.38 10.16 2.17
N PHE A 238 -16.22 9.80 1.62
CA PHE A 238 -15.01 10.61 1.72
C PHE A 238 -15.17 12.00 1.09
N CYS A 239 -15.74 12.06 -0.12
CA CYS A 239 -16.03 13.33 -0.79
C CYS A 239 -17.01 14.18 0.03
N HIS A 240 -18.06 13.57 0.58
CA HIS A 240 -19.03 14.24 1.43
C HIS A 240 -18.39 14.82 2.69
N GLN A 241 -17.54 14.05 3.38
CA GLN A 241 -16.82 14.50 4.57
C GLN A 241 -15.92 15.70 4.26
N ARG A 242 -15.17 15.65 3.15
CA ARG A 242 -14.32 16.78 2.70
C ARG A 242 -15.16 18.02 2.41
N LEU A 243 -16.27 17.86 1.68
CA LEU A 243 -17.15 18.97 1.35
C LEU A 243 -17.77 19.58 2.62
N GLN A 244 -18.12 18.74 3.59
CA GLN A 244 -18.64 19.19 4.88
C GLN A 244 -17.60 19.98 5.68
N ILE A 245 -16.33 19.56 5.69
CA ILE A 245 -15.23 20.31 6.31
C ILE A 245 -15.10 21.69 5.65
N ILE A 246 -15.07 21.74 4.32
CA ILE A 246 -14.95 23.00 3.56
C ILE A 246 -16.15 23.91 3.84
N SER A 247 -17.37 23.37 3.84
CA SER A 247 -18.60 24.13 4.11
C SER A 247 -18.60 24.71 5.53
N GLN A 248 -18.16 23.94 6.52
CA GLN A 248 -18.01 24.41 7.90
C GLN A 248 -16.92 25.49 8.00
N ALA A 249 -15.78 25.30 7.33
CA ALA A 249 -14.71 26.29 7.30
C ALA A 249 -15.17 27.60 6.67
N LEU A 250 -15.94 27.53 5.58
CA LEU A 250 -16.47 28.71 4.90
C LEU A 250 -17.43 29.47 5.81
N THR A 251 -18.31 28.73 6.50
CA THR A 251 -19.27 29.32 7.44
C THR A 251 -18.54 30.02 8.59
N SER A 252 -17.48 29.41 9.14
CA SER A 252 -16.70 29.99 10.23
C SER A 252 -15.85 31.18 9.78
N TRP A 253 -15.24 31.10 8.60
CA TRP A 253 -14.41 32.17 8.01
C TRP A 253 -15.24 33.43 7.71
N VAL A 254 -16.43 33.25 7.12
CA VAL A 254 -17.39 34.35 6.90
C VAL A 254 -17.80 34.99 8.22
N LYS A 255 -18.05 34.18 9.26
CA LYS A 255 -18.41 34.70 10.61
C LYS A 255 -17.28 35.44 11.30
N SER A 256 -16.03 35.14 10.96
CA SER A 256 -14.84 35.83 11.49
C SER A 256 -14.43 37.04 10.64
N ASP A 257 -15.31 37.53 9.77
CA ASP A 257 -15.07 38.66 8.85
C ASP A 257 -13.79 38.50 8.02
N MET A 258 -13.47 37.26 7.65
CA MET A 258 -12.29 36.92 6.86
C MET A 258 -10.94 37.36 7.49
N SER A 259 -10.88 37.49 8.81
CA SER A 259 -9.74 38.01 9.57
C SER A 259 -8.41 37.27 9.40
N SER A 260 -8.43 36.00 8.97
CA SER A 260 -7.23 35.24 8.63
C SER A 260 -7.42 34.44 7.33
N PRO A 261 -6.36 33.86 6.74
CA PRO A 261 -6.47 33.01 5.56
C PRO A 261 -7.46 31.85 5.76
N PHE A 262 -8.29 31.59 4.74
CA PHE A 262 -9.27 30.50 4.75
C PHE A 262 -8.67 29.13 5.07
N GLN A 263 -7.40 28.91 4.66
CA GLN A 263 -6.69 27.66 4.90
C GLN A 263 -6.57 27.32 6.39
N ASP A 264 -6.38 28.32 7.26
CA ASP A 264 -6.22 28.12 8.70
C ASP A 264 -7.51 27.55 9.33
N PHE A 265 -8.68 28.02 8.86
CA PHE A 265 -9.98 27.50 9.28
C PHE A 265 -10.22 26.06 8.81
N VAL A 266 -9.79 25.73 7.60
CA VAL A 266 -9.86 24.34 7.09
C VAL A 266 -9.01 23.41 7.94
N GLU A 267 -7.78 23.81 8.24
CA GLU A 267 -6.87 23.02 9.08
C GLU A 267 -7.38 22.85 10.51
N GLN A 268 -7.94 23.91 11.10
CA GLN A 268 -8.50 23.87 12.45
C GLN A 268 -9.73 22.95 12.54
N ILE A 269 -10.62 23.01 11.55
CA ILE A 269 -11.82 22.15 11.50
C ILE A 269 -11.45 20.71 11.19
N GLN A 270 -10.46 20.49 10.35
CA GLN A 270 -9.93 19.16 10.10
C GLN A 270 -9.35 18.55 11.38
N LYS A 271 -8.48 19.28 12.10
CA LYS A 271 -7.90 18.84 13.38
C LYS A 271 -8.95 18.55 14.46
N THR A 272 -10.00 19.38 14.55
CA THR A 272 -11.08 19.17 15.55
C THR A 272 -12.00 18.00 15.19
N LYS A 273 -12.29 17.76 13.90
CA LYS A 273 -13.06 16.57 13.46
C LYS A 273 -12.32 15.26 13.66
N TYR A 274 -10.99 15.23 13.50
CA TYR A 274 -10.17 14.06 13.87
C TYR A 274 -10.26 13.74 15.36
N LEU A 275 -10.49 14.74 16.22
CA LEU A 275 -10.60 14.56 17.67
C LEU A 275 -12.02 14.22 18.13
N GLN A 276 -13.06 14.51 17.34
CA GLN A 276 -14.46 14.33 17.71
C GLN A 276 -15.15 13.15 16.99
N GLY A 277 -14.54 12.61 15.93
CA GLY A 277 -15.12 11.57 15.07
C GLY A 277 -14.84 10.12 15.47
N ASP A 278 -14.15 9.86 16.58
CA ASP A 278 -13.62 8.54 16.94
C ASP A 278 -14.55 7.74 17.89
N GLN A 279 -15.85 7.75 17.63
CA GLN A 279 -16.79 6.91 18.40
C GLN A 279 -17.65 5.99 17.54
N GLY A 280 -17.34 5.82 16.25
CA GLY A 280 -18.11 4.88 15.43
C GLY A 280 -17.49 4.33 14.16
N ILE A 281 -16.52 5.00 13.52
CA ILE A 281 -15.99 4.55 12.22
C ILE A 281 -14.52 4.98 12.03
N VAL A 282 -13.65 4.56 12.95
CA VAL A 282 -12.18 4.55 12.72
C VAL A 282 -11.63 3.20 13.19
N GLU A 283 -12.16 2.13 12.60
CA GLU A 283 -11.36 0.93 12.39
C GLU A 283 -11.23 0.85 10.87
N GLU A 284 -9.99 0.78 10.38
CA GLU A 284 -9.60 0.79 8.96
C GLU A 284 -9.32 2.19 8.39
N LEU A 285 -8.02 2.50 8.32
CA LEU A 285 -7.35 3.68 7.75
C LEU A 285 -7.11 4.82 8.74
N MET A 286 -6.04 4.71 9.53
CA MET A 286 -4.75 5.36 9.24
C MET A 286 -3.70 4.87 10.26
N GLU A 287 -2.53 4.52 9.74
CA GLU A 287 -1.32 4.01 10.40
C GLU A 287 -1.28 2.52 10.81
N ASP A 288 -0.72 1.72 9.89
CA ASP A 288 -0.17 0.40 10.17
C ASP A 288 1.10 0.57 11.04
N ASP A 289 0.91 0.78 12.34
CA ASP A 289 2.00 0.81 13.33
C ASP A 289 2.64 -0.60 13.37
N PRO A 290 3.95 -0.75 13.08
CA PRO A 290 4.65 -2.04 13.10
C PRO A 290 4.51 -2.80 14.44
N ARG A 291 4.19 -2.08 15.52
CA ARG A 291 3.92 -2.68 16.84
C ARG A 291 2.58 -3.41 16.88
N ARG A 292 1.54 -2.90 16.20
CA ARG A 292 0.21 -3.54 16.11
C ARG A 292 0.21 -4.78 15.22
N ALA A 293 0.97 -4.77 14.13
CA ALA A 293 1.19 -5.98 13.32
C ALA A 293 1.88 -7.08 14.13
N LYS A 294 2.86 -6.72 14.96
CA LYS A 294 3.56 -7.65 15.84
C LYS A 294 2.68 -8.15 17.00
N GLU A 295 1.81 -7.30 17.55
CA GLU A 295 0.79 -7.71 18.52
C GLU A 295 -0.24 -8.67 17.90
N ALA A 296 -0.67 -8.43 16.65
CA ALA A 296 -1.57 -9.31 15.92
C ALA A 296 -0.93 -10.66 15.57
N GLU A 297 0.35 -10.67 15.20
CA GLU A 297 1.14 -11.89 14.96
C GLU A 297 1.28 -12.72 16.25
N ILE A 298 1.59 -12.06 17.37
CA ILE A 298 1.63 -12.72 18.69
C ILE A 298 0.25 -13.29 19.03
N MET A 299 -0.83 -12.55 18.77
CA MET A 299 -2.20 -13.03 19.05
C MET A 299 -2.59 -14.22 18.18
N LEU A 300 -2.27 -14.21 16.89
CA LEU A 300 -2.52 -15.34 15.98
C LEU A 300 -1.74 -16.57 16.41
N HIS A 301 -0.47 -16.42 16.80
CA HIS A 301 0.32 -17.51 17.34
C HIS A 301 -0.32 -18.11 18.60
N TYR A 302 -0.85 -17.27 19.51
CA TYR A 302 -1.55 -17.75 20.69
C TYR A 302 -2.85 -18.51 20.34
N ILE A 303 -3.59 -18.06 19.32
CA ILE A 303 -4.82 -18.72 18.86
C ILE A 303 -4.52 -20.05 18.17
N GLU A 304 -3.51 -20.11 17.31
CA GLU A 304 -3.11 -21.34 16.61
C GLU A 304 -2.62 -22.39 17.61
N ARG A 305 -1.76 -22.00 18.56
CA ARG A 305 -1.28 -22.93 19.59
C ARG A 305 -2.39 -23.38 20.53
N PHE A 306 -3.34 -22.51 20.85
CA PHE A 306 -4.55 -22.88 21.58
C PHE A 306 -5.38 -23.93 20.82
N ASN A 307 -5.66 -23.69 19.53
CA ASN A 307 -6.45 -24.61 18.70
C ASN A 307 -5.74 -25.96 18.51
N GLU A 308 -4.41 -25.96 18.46
CA GLU A 308 -3.60 -27.17 18.40
C GLU A 308 -3.72 -27.98 19.70
N LEU A 309 -3.63 -27.33 20.88
CA LEU A 309 -3.84 -28.00 22.17
C LEU A 309 -5.26 -28.56 22.32
N ILE A 310 -6.28 -27.85 21.83
CA ILE A 310 -7.66 -28.34 21.75
C ILE A 310 -7.77 -29.56 20.83
N SER A 311 -7.15 -29.52 19.64
CA SER A 311 -7.18 -30.62 18.67
C SER A 311 -6.45 -31.87 19.17
N LEU A 312 -5.44 -31.69 20.03
CA LEU A 312 -4.72 -32.78 20.70
C LEU A 312 -5.45 -33.31 21.95
N GLY A 313 -6.58 -32.70 22.35
CA GLY A 313 -7.36 -33.09 23.52
C GLY A 313 -6.75 -32.67 24.87
N GLU A 314 -5.73 -31.81 24.88
CA GLU A 314 -5.06 -31.32 26.09
C GLU A 314 -5.79 -30.09 26.66
N TYR A 315 -7.06 -30.25 27.04
CA TYR A 315 -7.96 -29.14 27.41
C TYR A 315 -7.46 -28.32 28.61
N GLU A 316 -6.86 -28.95 29.62
CA GLU A 316 -6.35 -28.24 30.81
C GLU A 316 -5.18 -27.30 30.45
N LYS A 317 -4.28 -27.76 29.57
CA LYS A 317 -3.18 -26.93 29.08
C LYS A 317 -3.68 -25.84 28.14
N ALA A 318 -4.67 -26.13 27.29
CA ALA A 318 -5.31 -25.14 26.43
C ALA A 318 -5.97 -24.01 27.25
N ALA A 319 -6.65 -24.36 28.35
CA ALA A 319 -7.29 -23.39 29.24
C ALA A 319 -6.27 -22.49 29.95
N CYS A 320 -5.21 -23.08 30.53
CA CYS A 320 -4.10 -22.33 31.13
C CYS A 320 -3.38 -21.43 30.11
N TYR A 321 -3.20 -21.90 28.87
CA TYR A 321 -2.55 -21.15 27.80
C TYR A 321 -3.40 -19.96 27.34
N ALA A 322 -4.73 -20.14 27.22
CA ALA A 322 -5.66 -19.06 26.87
C ALA A 322 -5.83 -18.02 27.99
N ALA A 323 -5.77 -18.45 29.26
CA ALA A 323 -5.85 -17.55 30.42
C ALA A 323 -4.65 -16.61 30.53
N ASN A 324 -3.45 -17.09 30.16
CA ASN A 324 -2.21 -16.32 30.18
C ASN A 324 -1.94 -15.52 28.89
N SER A 325 -2.90 -15.47 27.97
CA SER A 325 -2.74 -14.78 26.69
C SER A 325 -2.87 -13.25 26.82
N PRO A 326 -2.02 -12.46 26.13
CA PRO A 326 -2.16 -11.01 26.07
C PRO A 326 -3.54 -10.61 25.50
N ARG A 327 -4.22 -9.67 26.18
CA ARG A 327 -5.62 -9.24 25.96
C ARG A 327 -6.72 -10.28 26.31
N ARG A 328 -6.38 -11.39 26.98
CA ARG A 328 -7.32 -12.38 27.56
C ARG A 328 -8.26 -13.01 26.53
N ILE A 329 -7.72 -13.86 25.65
CA ILE A 329 -8.45 -14.58 24.57
C ILE A 329 -9.72 -15.30 25.07
N LEU A 330 -9.77 -15.73 26.34
CA LEU A 330 -10.96 -16.33 26.96
C LEU A 330 -12.18 -15.37 27.08
N ARG A 331 -12.01 -14.06 26.90
CA ARG A 331 -13.14 -13.11 26.84
C ARG A 331 -13.92 -13.19 25.53
N ASN A 332 -13.38 -13.85 24.51
CA ASN A 332 -14.11 -14.13 23.27
C ASN A 332 -15.10 -15.27 23.53
N ILE A 333 -16.39 -15.00 23.33
CA ILE A 333 -17.49 -15.96 23.54
C ILE A 333 -17.31 -17.24 22.70
N GLY A 334 -16.69 -17.13 21.52
CA GLY A 334 -16.37 -18.26 20.65
C GLY A 334 -15.34 -19.19 21.28
N THR A 335 -14.29 -18.65 21.90
CA THR A 335 -13.25 -19.43 22.58
C THR A 335 -13.72 -19.98 23.93
N MET A 336 -14.69 -19.34 24.59
CA MET A 336 -15.30 -19.91 25.80
C MET A 336 -16.21 -21.12 25.47
N ASN A 337 -16.86 -21.10 24.30
CA ASN A 337 -17.72 -22.19 23.84
C ASN A 337 -16.95 -23.43 23.38
N THR A 338 -15.64 -23.35 23.12
CA THR A 338 -14.82 -24.55 22.78
C THR A 338 -14.49 -25.42 23.99
N PHE A 339 -14.82 -24.97 25.21
CA PHE A 339 -14.63 -25.72 26.47
C PHE A 339 -15.94 -26.24 27.10
N LYS A 340 -17.09 -25.96 26.48
CA LYS A 340 -18.38 -26.57 26.84
C LYS A 340 -18.57 -27.83 26.03
#